data_AF-A0A728GJI0-F1
#
_entry.id   AF-A0A728GJI0-F1
#
_cell.length_a   1.000
_cell.length_b   1.000
_cell.length_c   1.000
_cell.angle_alpha   90.00
_cell.angle_beta   90.00
_cell.angle_gamma   90.00
#
_symmetry.space_group_name_H-M   'P 1'
#
loop_
_entity.id
_entity.type
_entity.pdbx_description
1 polymer ?
#
loop_
_entity_poly.entity_id
_entity_poly.type
_entity_poly.pdbx_seq_one_letter_code
_entity_poly.pdbx_strand_id
1 'polypeptide(L)'
;KQTEHYVNIPHHGHVENIPADWAVEMTCILGRNGATPHPRITRFDEKVLGLIHTIKGFEVAASNAALSGNFNDVLLALNLSPLVHSDRDAEVLARELILAHEKWLPNFAACIEALKGKHH
;
A
#
# COMPACT_ATOMS: atom_id res chain seq x y z
N LYS A 1 2.90 27.07 -18.49
CA LYS A 1 2.50 25.99 -19.45
C LYS A 1 1.79 24.93 -18.63
N GLN A 2 0.56 24.55 -18.98
CA GLN A 2 -0.11 23.40 -18.35
C GLN A 2 0.26 22.16 -19.16
N THR A 3 0.66 21.07 -18.50
CA THR A 3 1.07 19.81 -19.14
C THR A 3 0.35 18.63 -18.48
N GLU A 4 0.05 17.60 -19.27
CA GLU A 4 -0.60 16.38 -18.77
C GLU A 4 0.44 15.34 -18.37
N HIS A 5 0.32 14.81 -17.15
CA HIS A 5 1.21 13.77 -16.62
C HIS A 5 0.42 12.77 -15.76
N TYR A 6 0.89 11.53 -15.70
CA TYR A 6 0.43 10.55 -14.73
C TYR A 6 1.18 10.76 -13.42
N VAL A 7 0.44 10.95 -12.33
CA VAL A 7 1.01 11.19 -11.00
C VAL A 7 0.13 10.56 -9.92
N ASN A 8 0.75 10.21 -8.80
CA ASN A 8 0.05 9.76 -7.60
C ASN A 8 -0.47 10.98 -6.81
N ILE A 9 -1.78 11.01 -6.54
CA ILE A 9 -2.45 12.08 -5.79
C ILE A 9 -3.53 11.52 -4.87
N PRO A 10 -3.85 12.19 -3.76
CA PRO A 10 -5.15 12.00 -3.13
C PRO A 10 -6.24 12.57 -4.05
N HIS A 11 -7.20 11.73 -4.46
CA HIS A 11 -8.21 12.15 -5.45
C HIS A 11 -9.40 12.90 -4.85
N HIS A 12 -9.61 12.82 -3.54
CA HIS A 12 -10.63 13.56 -2.80
C HIS A 12 -12.06 13.43 -3.37
N GLY A 13 -12.40 12.23 -3.87
CA GLY A 13 -13.72 11.93 -4.42
C GLY A 13 -13.90 12.32 -5.89
N HIS A 14 -12.83 12.74 -6.57
CA HIS A 14 -12.85 12.92 -8.03
C HIS A 14 -13.22 11.64 -8.78
N VAL A 15 -12.86 10.48 -8.22
CA VAL A 15 -13.33 9.18 -8.69
C VAL A 15 -14.45 8.68 -7.78
N GLU A 16 -15.67 8.57 -8.32
CA GLU A 16 -16.89 8.40 -7.54
C GLU A 16 -17.07 6.99 -6.96
N ASN A 17 -16.57 5.95 -7.64
CA ASN A 17 -16.80 4.55 -7.28
C ASN A 17 -15.66 3.90 -6.48
N ILE A 18 -14.82 4.72 -5.84
CA ILE A 18 -13.82 4.29 -4.85
C ILE A 18 -13.78 5.27 -3.66
N PRO A 19 -13.27 4.88 -2.47
CA PRO A 19 -13.17 5.77 -1.32
C PRO A 19 -12.35 7.05 -1.58
N ALA A 20 -12.85 8.19 -1.11
CA ALA A 20 -12.30 9.53 -1.40
C ALA A 20 -10.94 9.83 -0.77
N ASP A 21 -10.56 9.06 0.25
CA ASP A 21 -9.31 9.17 1.01
C ASP A 21 -8.15 8.37 0.40
N TRP A 22 -8.40 7.64 -0.69
CA TRP A 22 -7.36 6.87 -1.37
C TRP A 22 -6.42 7.75 -2.19
N ALA A 23 -5.15 7.34 -2.24
CA ALA A 23 -4.22 7.82 -3.26
C ALA A 23 -4.40 7.01 -4.56
N VAL A 24 -4.39 7.67 -5.72
CA VAL A 24 -4.49 7.05 -7.04
C VAL A 24 -3.45 7.62 -7.98
N GLU A 25 -3.00 6.81 -8.93
CA GLU A 25 -2.24 7.28 -10.07
C GLU A 25 -3.17 7.54 -11.25
N MET A 26 -3.23 8.79 -11.71
CA MET A 26 -4.07 9.15 -12.85
C MET A 26 -3.52 10.35 -13.63
N THR A 27 -4.03 10.54 -14.85
CA THR A 27 -3.69 11.72 -15.64
C THR A 27 -4.17 12.98 -14.92
N CYS A 28 -3.23 13.89 -14.67
CA CYS A 28 -3.47 15.19 -14.07
C CYS A 28 -2.93 16.29 -14.98
N ILE A 29 -3.55 17.46 -14.90
CA ILE A 29 -3.05 18.69 -15.48
C ILE A 29 -2.13 19.33 -14.43
N LEU A 30 -0.85 19.51 -14.76
CA LEU A 30 0.15 20.13 -13.88
C LEU A 30 0.23 21.64 -14.14
N GLY A 31 0.19 22.42 -13.06
CA GLY A 31 0.33 23.87 -13.11
C GLY A 31 0.94 24.45 -11.83
N ARG A 32 0.90 25.78 -11.69
CA ARG A 32 1.44 26.47 -10.50
C ARG A 32 0.79 26.03 -9.19
N ASN A 33 -0.46 25.56 -9.24
CA ASN A 33 -1.24 25.14 -8.07
C ASN A 33 -1.10 23.64 -7.77
N GLY A 34 -0.13 22.95 -8.39
CA GLY A 34 0.08 21.51 -8.24
C GLY A 34 -0.62 20.70 -9.33
N ALA A 35 -0.96 19.46 -8.99
CA ALA A 35 -1.62 18.51 -9.88
C ALA A 35 -3.14 18.57 -9.69
N THR A 36 -3.88 18.73 -10.78
CA THR A 36 -5.35 18.64 -10.78
C THR A 36 -5.77 17.44 -11.61
N PRO A 37 -6.60 16.52 -11.07
CA PRO A 37 -7.13 15.39 -11.85
C PRO A 37 -7.73 15.84 -13.19
N HIS A 38 -7.42 15.12 -14.27
CA HIS A 38 -8.04 15.43 -15.56
C HIS A 38 -9.54 15.06 -15.53
N PRO A 39 -10.45 15.89 -16.08
CA PRO A 39 -11.91 15.67 -16.02
C PRO A 39 -12.44 14.47 -16.83
N ARG A 40 -11.56 13.65 -17.42
CA ARG A 40 -11.95 12.57 -18.36
C ARG A 40 -12.29 11.28 -17.63
N ILE A 41 -11.69 11.07 -16.46
CA ILE A 41 -11.89 9.89 -15.64
C ILE A 41 -12.50 10.36 -14.33
N THR A 42 -13.76 10.02 -14.10
CA THR A 42 -14.49 10.24 -12.85
C THR A 42 -15.00 8.93 -12.24
N ARG A 43 -14.86 7.82 -12.97
CA ARG A 43 -15.28 6.47 -12.56
C ARG A 43 -14.36 5.45 -13.22
N PHE A 44 -14.06 4.36 -12.53
CA PHE A 44 -13.44 3.17 -13.13
C PHE A 44 -14.49 2.23 -13.71
N ASP A 45 -14.11 1.40 -14.69
CA ASP A 45 -14.98 0.31 -15.19
C ASP A 45 -15.20 -0.71 -14.06
N GLU A 46 -16.45 -1.08 -13.82
CA GLU A 46 -16.85 -2.03 -12.77
C GLU A 46 -16.11 -3.37 -12.88
N LYS A 47 -15.72 -3.78 -14.10
CA LYS A 47 -14.97 -5.03 -14.35
C LYS A 47 -13.59 -5.05 -13.70
N VAL A 48 -12.98 -3.89 -13.44
CA VAL A 48 -11.62 -3.81 -12.85
C VAL A 48 -11.63 -3.47 -11.37
N LEU A 49 -12.78 -3.10 -10.78
CA LEU A 49 -12.85 -2.67 -9.38
C LEU A 49 -12.39 -3.75 -8.41
N GLY A 50 -12.69 -5.02 -8.67
CA GLY A 50 -12.23 -6.12 -7.81
C GLY A 50 -10.72 -6.13 -7.67
N LEU A 51 -9.97 -5.95 -8.76
CA LEU A 51 -8.51 -5.89 -8.73
C LEU A 51 -8.00 -4.63 -8.01
N ILE A 52 -8.60 -3.47 -8.29
CA ILE A 52 -8.23 -2.20 -7.65
C ILE A 52 -8.38 -2.30 -6.13
N HIS A 53 -9.51 -2.84 -5.65
CA HIS A 53 -9.76 -3.00 -4.21
C HIS A 53 -8.81 -3.99 -3.56
N THR A 54 -8.48 -5.11 -4.23
CA THR A 54 -7.52 -6.09 -3.70
C THR A 54 -6.14 -5.47 -3.52
N ILE A 55 -5.62 -4.80 -4.55
CA ILE A 55 -4.29 -4.16 -4.47
C ILE A 55 -4.28 -3.03 -3.45
N LYS A 56 -5.32 -2.19 -3.43
CA LYS A 56 -5.40 -1.10 -2.44
C LYS A 56 -5.51 -1.61 -1.01
N GLY A 57 -6.25 -2.70 -0.79
CA GLY A 57 -6.33 -3.36 0.52
C GLY A 57 -4.95 -3.79 1.03
N PHE A 58 -4.15 -4.39 0.15
CA PHE A 58 -2.75 -4.69 0.43
C PHE A 58 -1.92 -3.44 0.75
N GLU A 59 -1.99 -2.40 -0.09
CA GLU A 59 -1.22 -1.15 0.10
C GLU A 59 -1.52 -0.46 1.44
N VAL A 60 -2.80 -0.40 1.82
CA VAL A 60 -3.24 0.19 3.09
C VAL A 60 -2.76 -0.65 4.27
N ALA A 61 -2.92 -1.97 4.22
CA ALA A 61 -2.46 -2.87 5.28
C ALA A 61 -0.93 -2.81 5.44
N ALA A 62 -0.17 -2.81 4.34
CA ALA A 62 1.28 -2.70 4.36
C ALA A 62 1.75 -1.35 4.92
N SER A 63 1.06 -0.26 4.57
CA SER A 63 1.36 1.08 5.10
C SER A 63 1.11 1.14 6.61
N ASN A 64 0.01 0.55 7.09
CA ASN A 64 -0.28 0.44 8.53
C ASN A 64 0.78 -0.39 9.25
N ALA A 65 1.20 -1.52 8.68
CA ALA A 65 2.26 -2.35 9.24
C ALA A 65 3.61 -1.61 9.32
N ALA A 66 3.95 -0.81 8.30
CA ALA A 66 5.15 0.00 8.29
C ALA A 66 5.16 1.08 9.40
N LEU A 67 3.99 1.63 9.72
CA LEU A 67 3.82 2.59 10.81
C LEU A 67 3.81 1.91 12.18
N SER A 68 3.11 0.79 12.32
CA SER A 68 2.93 0.10 13.60
C SER A 68 4.16 -0.70 14.04
N GLY A 69 4.91 -1.25 13.07
CA GLY A 69 6.03 -2.14 13.34
C GLY A 69 5.62 -3.53 13.88
N ASN A 70 4.33 -3.86 13.88
CA ASN A 70 3.82 -5.10 14.45
C ASN A 70 3.89 -6.26 13.46
N PHE A 71 4.34 -7.43 13.93
CA PHE A 71 4.44 -8.64 13.09
C PHE A 71 3.10 -9.05 12.47
N ASN A 72 2.02 -9.06 13.27
CA ASN A 72 0.70 -9.50 12.79
C ASN A 72 0.12 -8.56 11.72
N ASP A 73 0.46 -7.27 11.75
CA ASP A 73 0.03 -6.32 10.72
C ASP A 73 0.76 -6.60 9.40
N VAL A 74 2.03 -7.02 9.46
CA VAL A 74 2.76 -7.51 8.27
C VAL A 74 2.15 -8.79 7.72
N LEU A 75 1.77 -9.74 8.60
CA LEU A 75 1.10 -10.97 8.16
C LEU A 75 -0.22 -10.67 7.46
N LEU A 76 -1.03 -9.77 8.02
CA LEU A 76 -2.28 -9.34 7.37
C LEU A 76 -1.99 -8.74 5.99
N ALA A 77 -1.01 -7.84 5.88
CA ALA A 77 -0.64 -7.25 4.61
C ALA A 77 -0.23 -8.32 3.59
N LEU A 78 0.71 -9.20 3.95
CA LEU A 78 1.17 -10.26 3.04
C LEU A 78 0.04 -11.19 2.61
N ASN A 79 -0.87 -11.59 3.51
CA ASN A 79 -2.02 -12.43 3.17
C ASN A 79 -3.05 -11.73 2.26
N LEU A 80 -3.09 -10.39 2.23
CA LEU A 80 -3.92 -9.63 1.29
C LEU A 80 -3.28 -9.48 -0.10
N SER A 81 -1.98 -9.73 -0.23
CA SER A 81 -1.29 -9.66 -1.51
C SER A 81 -1.72 -10.82 -2.41
N PRO A 82 -2.13 -10.56 -3.67
CA PRO A 82 -2.52 -11.62 -4.60
C PRO A 82 -1.36 -12.53 -5.03
N LEU A 83 -0.12 -12.19 -4.65
CA LEU A 83 1.09 -12.95 -4.96
C LEU A 83 1.52 -13.90 -3.83
N VAL A 84 0.84 -13.85 -2.68
CA VAL A 84 1.12 -14.73 -1.55
C VAL A 84 0.01 -15.77 -1.48
N HIS A 85 0.39 -17.04 -1.51
CA HIS A 85 -0.56 -18.14 -1.71
C HIS A 85 -0.90 -18.91 -0.43
N SER A 86 -0.16 -18.68 0.67
CA SER A 86 -0.46 -19.31 1.95
C SER A 86 0.01 -18.46 3.13
N ASP A 87 -0.70 -18.60 4.25
CA ASP A 87 -0.35 -17.95 5.52
C ASP A 87 1.00 -18.41 6.05
N ARG A 88 1.34 -19.69 5.83
CA ARG A 88 2.65 -20.24 6.18
C ARG A 88 3.78 -19.54 5.42
N ASP A 89 3.62 -19.34 4.11
CA ASP A 89 4.62 -18.65 3.30
C ASP A 89 4.70 -17.17 3.71
N ALA A 90 3.57 -16.54 4.04
CA ALA A 90 3.52 -15.19 4.58
C ALA A 90 4.32 -15.06 5.88
N GLU A 91 4.18 -16.00 6.82
CA GLU A 91 4.90 -15.98 8.10
C GLU A 91 6.41 -16.11 7.91
N VAL A 92 6.84 -17.06 7.09
CA VAL A 92 8.26 -17.26 6.77
C VAL A 92 8.82 -16.00 6.13
N LEU A 93 8.15 -15.46 5.11
CA LEU A 93 8.57 -14.27 4.39
C LEU A 93 8.64 -13.04 5.30
N ALA A 94 7.62 -12.81 6.13
CA ALA A 94 7.60 -11.68 7.07
C ALA A 94 8.80 -11.72 8.01
N ARG A 95 9.05 -12.89 8.62
CA ARG A 95 10.17 -13.08 9.55
C ARG A 95 11.51 -12.83 8.87
N GLU A 96 11.74 -13.48 7.73
CA GLU A 96 13.02 -13.40 7.03
C GLU A 96 13.30 -11.98 6.51
N LEU A 97 12.30 -11.31 5.93
CA LEU A 97 12.46 -9.95 5.43
C LEU A 97 12.69 -8.94 6.56
N ILE A 98 11.96 -9.05 7.67
CA ILE A 98 12.14 -8.13 8.81
C ILE A 98 13.55 -8.26 9.40
N LEU A 99 14.04 -9.49 9.60
CA LEU A 99 15.38 -9.74 10.13
C LEU A 99 16.48 -9.33 9.13
N ALA A 100 16.32 -9.65 7.84
CA ALA A 100 17.29 -9.28 6.80
C ALA A 100 17.45 -7.76 6.64
N HIS A 101 16.40 -6.99 6.95
CA HIS A 101 16.38 -5.53 6.81
C HIS A 101 16.36 -4.78 8.15
N GLU A 102 16.73 -5.42 9.26
CA GLU A 102 16.63 -4.86 10.61
C GLU A 102 17.23 -3.45 10.76
N LYS A 103 18.34 -3.18 10.05
CA LYS A 103 19.02 -1.88 10.04
C LYS A 103 18.15 -0.74 9.49
N TRP A 104 17.20 -1.06 8.63
CA TRP A 104 16.38 -0.09 7.89
C TRP A 104 14.95 0.01 8.42
N LEU A 105 14.60 -0.79 9.43
CA LEU A 105 13.25 -0.93 9.97
C LEU A 105 13.15 -0.46 11.43
N PRO A 106 13.39 0.83 11.73
CA PRO A 106 13.42 1.31 13.12
C PRO A 106 12.08 1.13 13.85
N ASN A 107 10.94 1.25 13.16
CA ASN A 107 9.63 1.02 13.76
C ASN A 107 9.42 -0.44 14.19
N PHE A 108 10.19 -1.38 13.62
CA PHE A 108 10.12 -2.80 13.93
C PHE A 108 11.08 -3.24 15.03
N ALA A 109 11.79 -2.32 15.71
CA ALA A 109 12.82 -2.68 16.69
C ALA A 109 12.30 -3.69 17.74
N ALA A 110 11.15 -3.46 18.36
CA ALA A 110 10.55 -4.39 19.32
C ALA A 110 10.17 -5.73 18.70
N CYS A 111 9.67 -5.72 17.46
CA CYS A 111 9.38 -6.94 16.71
C CYS A 111 10.65 -7.75 16.41
N ILE A 112 11.72 -7.09 15.99
CA ILE A 112 13.03 -7.71 15.70
C ILE A 112 13.60 -8.38 16.95
N GLU A 113 13.60 -7.68 18.08
CA GLU A 113 14.05 -8.25 19.37
C GLU A 113 13.23 -9.51 19.74
N ALA A 114 11.91 -9.45 19.60
CA ALA A 114 11.04 -10.60 19.85
C ALA A 114 11.30 -11.78 18.88
N LEU A 115 11.62 -11.51 17.61
CA LEU A 115 11.92 -12.54 16.62
C LEU A 115 13.28 -13.19 16.87
N LYS A 116 14.31 -12.42 17.23
CA LYS A 116 15.64 -12.94 17.60
C LYS A 116 15.60 -13.75 18.88
N GLY A 117 14.83 -13.30 19.88
CA GLY A 117 14.67 -14.01 21.16
C GLY A 117 14.02 -15.39 21.04
N LYS A 118 13.28 -15.68 19.96
CA LYS A 118 12.68 -16.99 19.68
C LYS A 118 13.63 -17.99 18.99
N HIS A 119 14.83 -17.56 18.61
CA HIS A 119 15.87 -18.41 17.99
C HIS A 119 16.89 -18.97 19.00
N HIS A 120 16.72 -18.70 20.29
CA HIS A 120 17.46 -19.29 21.40
C HIS A 120 16.56 -20.23 22.20
#